data_AF-A0A1A2ZKH8-F1
#
_entry.id   AF-A0A1A2ZKH8-F1
#
_cell.length_a   1.000
_cell.length_b   1.000
_cell.length_c   1.000
_cell.angle_alpha   90.00
_cell.angle_beta   90.00
_cell.angle_gamma   90.00
#
_symmetry.space_group_name_H-M   'P 1'
#
loop_
_entity.id
_entity.type
_entity.pdbx_description
1 polymer ?
#
loop_
_entity_poly.entity_id
_entity_poly.type
_entity_poly.pdbx_seq_one_letter_code
_entity_poly.pdbx_strand_id
1 'polypeptide(L)' 'MMQKFAEDHQPTMDALFERLRGRSVAEITFELEREIASWGGSMPDGELTRIATAISNGERVVLRAG' A
#
# COMPACT_ATOMS: atom_id res chain seq x y z
N MET A 1 -13.11 -14.36 -2.80
CA MET A 1 -11.66 -14.56 -2.57
C MET A 1 -10.94 -13.22 -2.49
N MET A 2 -11.04 -12.35 -3.51
CA MET A 2 -10.47 -10.99 -3.50
C MET A 2 -11.06 -10.04 -2.44
N GLN A 3 -12.35 -10.17 -2.14
CA GLN A 3 -13.00 -9.34 -1.10
C GLN A 3 -12.45 -9.61 0.30
N LYS A 4 -12.28 -10.89 0.64
CA LYS A 4 -11.66 -11.30 1.90
C LYS A 4 -10.21 -10.83 1.99
N PHE A 5 -9.45 -10.87 0.89
CA PHE A 5 -8.09 -10.31 0.84
C PHE A 5 -8.10 -8.80 1.16
N ALA A 6 -8.96 -8.02 0.49
CA ALA A 6 -9.05 -6.59 0.76
C ALA A 6 -9.44 -6.32 2.23
N GLU A 7 -10.40 -7.06 2.78
CA GLU A 7 -10.82 -6.93 4.18
C GLU A 7 -9.72 -7.33 5.18
N ASP A 8 -9.01 -8.42 4.92
CA ASP A 8 -7.96 -8.95 5.79
C ASP A 8 -6.71 -8.05 5.80
N HIS A 9 -6.40 -7.37 4.68
CA HIS A 9 -5.19 -6.56 4.51
C HIS A 9 -5.42 -5.04 4.64
N GLN A 10 -6.67 -4.55 4.60
CA GLN A 10 -6.97 -3.13 4.78
C GLN A 10 -6.42 -2.56 6.11
N PRO A 11 -6.53 -3.23 7.26
CA PRO A 11 -5.98 -2.71 8.52
C PRO A 11 -4.46 -2.50 8.45
N THR A 12 -3.74 -3.41 7.79
CA THR A 12 -2.30 -3.28 7.60
C THR A 12 -1.95 -2.12 6.68
N MET A 13 -2.74 -1.91 5.62
CA MET A 13 -2.56 -0.77 4.73
C MET A 13 -2.84 0.56 5.41
N ASP A 14 -3.84 0.62 6.29
CA ASP A 14 -4.12 1.79 7.12
C ASP A 14 -2.98 2.08 8.10
N ALA A 15 -2.40 1.04 8.70
CA ALA A 15 -1.24 1.19 9.59
C ALA A 15 0.02 1.69 8.85
N LEU A 16 0.25 1.20 7.63
CA LEU A 16 1.31 1.71 6.76
C LEU A 16 1.08 3.18 6.40
N PHE A 17 -0.14 3.55 6.03
CA PHE A 17 -0.51 4.92 5.73
C PHE A 17 -0.18 5.87 6.90
N GLU A 18 -0.62 5.54 8.12
CA GLU A 18 -0.34 6.37 9.30
C GLU A 18 1.15 6.50 9.61
N ARG A 19 1.92 5.42 9.39
CA ARG A 19 3.37 5.41 9.64
C ARG A 19 4.17 6.22 8.60
N LEU A 20 3.69 6.22 7.36
CA LEU A 20 4.47 6.64 6.20
C LEU A 20 3.98 7.94 5.55
N ARG A 21 2.78 8.43 5.89
CA ARG A 21 2.28 9.70 5.35
C ARG A 21 3.27 10.85 5.56
N GLY A 22 3.47 11.66 4.53
CA GLY A 22 4.43 12.77 4.53
C GLY A 22 5.91 12.37 4.40
N ARG A 23 6.24 11.08 4.24
CA ARG A 23 7.59 10.62 3.88
C ARG A 23 7.83 10.70 2.37
N SER A 24 9.06 10.42 1.93
CA SER A 24 9.38 10.45 0.51
C SER A 24 8.76 9.26 -0.23
N VAL A 25 8.37 9.48 -1.50
CA VAL A 25 7.82 8.42 -2.37
C VAL A 25 8.75 7.21 -2.44
N ALA A 26 10.07 7.40 -2.49
CA ALA A 26 11.03 6.30 -2.55
C ALA A 26 11.01 5.41 -1.30
N GLU A 27 10.98 6.02 -0.10
CA GLU A 27 10.86 5.27 1.17
C GLU A 27 9.54 4.51 1.24
N ILE A 28 8.46 5.15 0.82
CA ILE A 28 7.12 4.55 0.85
C ILE A 28 7.04 3.38 -0.14
N THR A 29 7.56 3.54 -1.36
CA THR A 29 7.61 2.47 -2.37
C THR A 29 8.33 1.24 -1.85
N PHE A 30 9.50 1.42 -1.22
CA PHE A 30 10.26 0.31 -0.65
C PHE A 30 9.49 -0.43 0.47
N GLU A 31 8.86 0.31 1.38
CA GLU A 31 8.06 -0.28 2.46
C GLU A 31 6.79 -0.99 1.93
N LEU A 32 6.13 -0.41 0.92
CA LEU A 32 4.96 -1.00 0.26
C LEU A 32 5.32 -2.30 -0.46
N GLU A 33 6.41 -2.30 -1.22
CA GLU A 33 6.88 -3.49 -1.95
C GLU A 33 7.15 -4.65 -0.98
N ARG A 34 7.83 -4.36 0.14
CA ARG A 34 8.11 -5.35 1.18
C ARG A 34 6.85 -5.89 1.83
N GLU A 35 5.87 -5.04 2.11
CA GLU A 35 4.60 -5.48 2.71
C GLU A 35 3.81 -6.35 1.73
N ILE A 36 3.66 -5.92 0.48
CA ILE A 36 2.93 -6.68 -0.55
C ILE A 36 3.59 -8.05 -0.79
N ALA A 37 4.93 -8.08 -0.83
CA ALA A 37 5.68 -9.34 -0.92
C ALA A 37 5.41 -10.26 0.28
N SER A 38 5.23 -9.70 1.49
CA SER A 38 4.90 -10.49 2.69
C SER A 38 3.51 -11.16 2.60
N TRP A 39 2.59 -10.59 1.81
CA TRP A 39 1.28 -11.16 1.53
C TRP A 39 1.32 -12.21 0.41
N GLY A 40 2.50 -12.49 -0.16
CA GLY A 40 2.67 -13.36 -1.32
C GLY A 40 2.26 -12.71 -2.64
N GLY A 41 2.08 -11.39 -2.65
CA GLY A 41 1.73 -10.61 -3.83
C GLY A 41 2.94 -9.96 -4.48
N SER A 42 2.75 -9.50 -5.70
CA SER A 42 3.62 -8.52 -6.35
C SER A 42 2.75 -7.50 -7.08
N MET A 43 3.28 -6.31 -7.28
CA MET A 43 2.58 -5.21 -7.93
C MET A 43 3.53 -4.56 -8.94
N PRO A 44 3.03 -4.08 -10.10
CA PRO A 44 3.87 -3.35 -11.05
C PRO A 44 4.44 -2.07 -10.44
N ASP A 45 5.69 -1.73 -10.75
CA ASP A 45 6.40 -0.54 -10.23
C ASP A 45 5.61 0.77 -10.37
N GLY A 46 4.89 0.94 -11.48
CA GLY A 46 4.06 2.11 -11.73
C GLY A 46 2.87 2.22 -10.76
N GLU A 47 2.31 1.10 -10.35
CA GLU A 47 1.20 1.05 -9.40
C GLU A 47 1.71 1.24 -7.96
N LEU A 48 2.85 0.64 -7.61
CA LEU A 48 3.55 0.91 -6.35
C LEU A 48 3.87 2.40 -6.19
N THR A 49 4.44 3.03 -7.23
CA THR A 49 4.78 4.46 -7.23
C THR A 49 3.54 5.33 -7.06
N ARG A 50 2.41 4.95 -7.68
CA ARG A 50 1.14 5.68 -7.54
C ARG A 50 0.62 5.62 -6.12
N ILE A 51 0.60 4.44 -5.50
CA ILE A 51 0.18 4.24 -4.11
C ILE A 51 1.11 5.01 -3.17
N ALA A 52 2.42 4.92 -3.39
CA ALA A 52 3.42 5.64 -2.60
C ALA A 52 3.21 7.16 -2.67
N THR A 53 2.90 7.69 -3.85
CA THR A 53 2.59 9.11 -4.05
C THR A 53 1.32 9.52 -3.30
N ALA A 54 0.26 8.70 -3.35
CA ALA A 54 -0.97 8.96 -2.61
C ALA A 54 -0.70 9.04 -1.09
N ILE A 55 0.01 8.05 -0.54
CA ILE A 55 0.38 8.04 0.88
C ILE A 55 1.26 9.25 1.23
N SER A 56 2.24 9.58 0.39
CA SER A 56 3.09 10.76 0.55
C SER A 56 2.27 12.05 0.67
N ASN A 57 1.21 12.16 -0.14
CA ASN A 57 0.29 13.30 -0.15
C ASN A 57 -0.73 13.28 1.01
N GLY A 58 -0.73 12.25 1.85
CA GLY A 58 -1.71 12.09 2.92
C GLY A 58 -3.07 11.57 2.43
N GLU A 59 -3.12 10.99 1.23
CA GLU A 59 -4.31 10.36 0.68
C GLU A 59 -4.38 8.89 1.13
N ARG A 60 -5.45 8.54 1.83
CA ARG A 60 -5.66 7.17 2.32
C ARG A 60 -5.95 6.22 1.16
N VAL A 61 -5.28 5.07 1.16
CA VAL A 61 -5.43 4.02 0.15
C VAL A 61 -6.42 2.95 0.63
N VAL A 62 -7.41 2.63 -0.20
CA VAL A 62 -8.42 1.59 0.09
C VAL A 62 -8.29 0.45 -0.91
N LEU A 63 -7.98 -0.74 -0.40
CA LEU A 63 -7.96 -1.97 -1.16
C LEU A 63 -9.40 -2.32 -1.57
N ARG A 64 -9.60 -2.71 -2.83
CA ARG A 64 -10.90 -3.15 -3.34
C ARG A 64 -10.76 -4.51 -4.00
N ALA A 65 -11.80 -5.33 -3.88
CA ALA A 65 -11.92 -6.54 -4.68
C ALA A 65 -12.13 -6.14 -6.14
N GLY A 66 -11.17 -6.48 -6.99
CA GLY A 66 -11.30 -6.48 -8.44
C GLY A 66 -11.72 -7.83 -8.97
#